data_AF-A0A2J6J3U2-F1
#
_entry.id   AF-A0A2J6J3U2-F1
#
_cell.length_a   1.000
_cell.length_b   1.000
_cell.length_c   1.000
_cell.angle_alpha   90.00
_cell.angle_beta   90.00
_cell.angle_gamma   90.00
#
_symmetry.space_group_name_H-M   'P 1'
#
loop_
_entity.id
_entity.type
_entity.pdbx_description
1 polymer ?
#
loop_
_entity_poly.entity_id
_entity_poly.type
_entity_poly.pdbx_seq_one_letter_code
_entity_poly.pdbx_strand_id
1 'polypeptide(L)'
;MNAGRTPFVLLMTLLGCLLLLVGTASAAIEERADLTESDCIKCHLEAPKAIEEAGMAHKNAVTCTECHEGHAPFAMDIIPECGQCHAGEDHFELDACLTCHANPHRPLDLVLTKDITGPCLTCHDSQIEKLKSFPSVHTSLNCTACHNAHGQIPECLKCHQPHAETMVQADCAKCHEAHKPLEVAYESDLPSVDCGSCHDDVFGTLNISVAKHKEVNCATCHEATHGQIPECANCHEPHAEDMAQSECTKCHQAHSPMPVAYGSDTESKNCAACHDGVYGELTTSQTLHEEVSCATCHETNHGYVPECANCHDPHAEDMAQTECTQCHQAHKPMPVAYDETVASTNCAACHGDAFDLLKASEAAHSALDCAFCHVDTHKMVPECTSCHEAPHSAKMLAKFTSCGDCHNVAHDLAF
;
A
#
# COMPACT_ATOMS: atom_id res chain seq x y z
N MET A 1 72.85 104.45 32.77
CA MET A 1 72.81 103.66 31.52
C MET A 1 71.54 104.06 30.79
N ASN A 2 71.71 104.52 29.54
CA ASN A 2 70.77 104.74 28.42
C ASN A 2 69.28 104.36 28.61
N ALA A 3 68.28 105.04 28.06
CA ALA A 3 68.16 106.23 27.19
C ALA A 3 66.66 106.54 26.95
N GLY A 4 66.32 107.78 26.54
CA GLY A 4 65.10 108.19 25.79
C GLY A 4 63.89 108.63 26.63
N ARG A 5 63.46 109.91 26.74
CA ARG A 5 62.91 110.86 25.72
C ARG A 5 61.85 110.18 24.84
N THR A 6 60.57 110.59 24.70
CA THR A 6 59.92 111.93 24.63
C THR A 6 58.36 111.75 24.60
N PRO A 7 57.55 112.82 24.66
CA PRO A 7 56.18 112.81 25.21
C PRO A 7 55.02 112.74 24.19
N PHE A 8 53.92 112.13 24.63
CA PHE A 8 52.58 112.75 24.76
C PHE A 8 52.11 113.73 23.66
N VAL A 9 51.98 113.32 22.40
CA VAL A 9 51.05 113.95 21.45
C VAL A 9 50.54 112.88 20.49
N LEU A 10 49.25 112.53 20.61
CA LEU A 10 48.30 112.00 19.61
C LEU A 10 47.21 111.13 20.27
N LEU A 11 46.66 111.66 21.36
CA LEU A 11 45.34 111.29 21.86
C LEU A 11 44.34 112.06 20.98
N MET A 12 43.75 111.43 19.95
CA MET A 12 42.48 111.82 19.24
C MET A 12 42.39 111.36 17.76
N THR A 13 42.97 110.22 17.33
CA THR A 13 42.70 109.68 15.97
C THR A 13 42.58 108.16 15.87
N LEU A 14 42.49 107.43 16.99
CA LEU A 14 42.40 105.96 17.01
C LEU A 14 41.15 105.40 17.69
N LEU A 15 40.11 106.23 17.88
CA LEU A 15 38.79 105.77 18.36
C LEU A 15 37.72 105.70 17.24
N GLY A 16 38.07 106.04 15.99
CA GLY A 16 37.16 106.05 14.84
C GLY A 16 37.24 104.83 13.92
N CYS A 17 38.31 104.02 13.99
CA CYS A 17 38.50 102.86 13.10
C CYS A 17 38.33 101.49 13.77
N LEU A 18 38.06 101.44 15.08
CA LEU A 18 37.84 100.17 15.81
C LEU A 18 36.35 99.79 15.96
N LEU A 19 35.44 100.61 15.43
CA LEU A 19 33.98 100.35 15.43
C LEU A 19 33.44 99.87 14.08
N LEU A 20 34.30 99.62 13.09
CA LEU A 20 33.91 99.13 11.75
C LEU A 20 34.40 97.71 11.42
N LEU A 21 35.03 97.01 12.37
CA LEU A 21 35.54 95.64 12.16
C LEU A 21 34.98 94.59 13.13
N VAL A 22 34.01 94.97 13.98
CA VAL A 22 33.29 94.02 14.87
C VAL A 22 31.95 93.58 14.27
N GLY A 23 31.66 93.98 13.02
CA GLY A 23 30.35 93.83 12.39
C GLY A 23 30.14 92.63 11.45
N THR A 24 31.13 91.77 11.21
CA THR A 24 30.96 90.70 10.19
C THR A 24 31.49 89.31 10.57
N ALA A 25 31.94 89.09 11.81
CA ALA A 25 32.39 87.76 12.26
C ALA A 25 31.26 86.88 12.86
N SER A 26 29.99 87.20 12.60
CA SER A 26 28.83 86.37 13.01
C SER A 26 27.86 86.04 11.87
N ALA A 27 28.29 86.12 10.62
CA ALA A 27 27.47 85.73 9.47
C ALA A 27 28.30 84.94 8.45
N ALA A 28 28.79 83.77 8.87
CA ALA A 28 29.27 82.72 7.97
C ALA A 28 29.22 81.36 8.68
N ILE A 29 28.09 81.05 9.32
CA ILE A 29 27.61 79.68 9.26
C ILE A 29 26.73 79.70 8.02
N GLU A 30 27.30 79.26 6.92
CA GLU A 30 26.61 79.07 5.64
C GLU A 30 25.26 78.37 5.90
N GLU A 31 24.17 79.06 5.58
CA GLU A 31 22.90 78.46 5.23
C GLU A 31 23.18 77.63 3.96
N ARG A 32 23.63 76.39 4.16
CA ARG A 32 23.86 75.46 3.05
C ARG A 32 22.52 75.15 2.41
N ALA A 33 22.47 75.23 1.09
CA ALA A 33 21.31 74.78 0.34
C ALA A 33 21.01 73.31 0.68
N ASP A 34 19.74 73.02 0.98
CA ASP A 34 19.26 71.66 1.20
C ASP A 34 19.49 70.82 -0.06
N LEU A 35 19.89 69.56 0.12
CA LEU A 35 20.04 68.62 -0.98
C LEU A 35 18.67 68.30 -1.57
N THR A 36 18.57 68.31 -2.90
CA THR A 36 17.37 67.84 -3.62
C THR A 36 17.58 66.43 -4.16
N GLU A 37 16.50 65.75 -4.50
CA GLU A 37 16.53 64.44 -5.18
C GLU A 37 17.42 64.43 -6.44
N SER A 38 17.41 65.55 -7.17
CA SER A 38 18.22 65.72 -8.38
C SER A 38 19.72 65.81 -8.09
N ASP A 39 20.11 66.11 -6.86
CA ASP A 39 21.51 66.16 -6.42
C ASP A 39 22.01 64.77 -6.01
N CYS A 40 21.16 63.96 -5.38
CA CYS A 40 21.48 62.60 -4.95
C CYS A 40 21.94 61.72 -6.14
N ILE A 41 21.20 61.78 -7.26
CA ILE A 41 21.48 60.97 -8.46
C ILE A 41 22.79 61.35 -9.17
N LYS A 42 23.36 62.53 -8.90
CA LYS A 42 24.63 62.95 -9.51
C LYS A 42 25.82 62.19 -8.93
N CYS A 43 25.70 61.68 -7.70
CA CYS A 43 26.77 61.00 -6.98
C CYS A 43 26.44 59.53 -6.65
N HIS A 44 25.18 59.21 -6.37
CA HIS A 44 24.72 57.84 -6.13
C HIS A 44 24.09 57.29 -7.41
N LEU A 45 24.88 56.67 -8.29
CA LEU A 45 24.37 56.12 -9.55
C LEU A 45 23.70 54.75 -9.40
N GLU A 46 24.21 53.92 -8.48
CA GLU A 46 23.73 52.55 -8.32
C GLU A 46 22.39 52.46 -7.58
N ALA A 47 22.16 53.29 -6.56
CA ALA A 47 20.92 53.25 -5.78
C ALA A 47 19.67 53.63 -6.59
N PRO A 48 19.64 54.74 -7.35
CA PRO A 48 18.52 55.08 -8.24
C PRO A 48 18.30 54.01 -9.31
N LYS A 49 19.38 53.45 -9.87
CA LYS A 49 19.28 52.34 -10.83
C LYS A 49 18.64 51.10 -10.20
N ALA A 50 19.05 50.74 -8.99
CA ALA A 50 18.48 49.63 -8.24
C ALA A 50 16.99 49.83 -7.93
N ILE A 51 16.59 51.05 -7.53
CA ILE A 51 15.18 51.40 -7.30
C ILE A 51 14.38 51.34 -8.61
N GLU A 52 14.94 51.83 -9.71
CA GLU A 52 14.29 51.80 -11.02
C GLU A 52 14.05 50.35 -11.48
N GLU A 53 15.03 49.47 -11.28
CA GLU A 53 14.99 48.07 -11.67
C GLU A 53 14.10 47.21 -10.76
N ALA A 54 14.12 47.42 -9.44
CA ALA A 54 13.45 46.54 -8.48
C ALA A 54 13.00 47.20 -7.15
N GLY A 55 12.83 48.53 -7.11
CA GLY A 55 12.47 49.27 -5.90
C GLY A 55 11.01 49.16 -5.45
N MET A 56 10.14 48.63 -6.31
CA MET A 56 8.71 48.43 -6.00
C MET A 56 8.05 49.73 -5.50
N ALA A 57 7.42 49.71 -4.31
CA ALA A 57 6.79 50.88 -3.72
C ALA A 57 7.80 52.00 -3.43
N HIS A 58 9.07 51.68 -3.15
CA HIS A 58 10.09 52.69 -2.89
C HIS A 58 10.40 53.58 -4.10
N LYS A 59 9.95 53.18 -5.31
CA LYS A 59 10.07 54.01 -6.51
C LYS A 59 9.20 55.26 -6.48
N ASN A 60 8.02 55.18 -5.86
CA ASN A 60 6.99 56.21 -5.96
C ASN A 60 6.40 56.66 -4.61
N ALA A 61 6.57 55.88 -3.55
CA ALA A 61 5.98 56.12 -2.24
C ALA A 61 6.93 56.78 -1.23
N VAL A 62 8.23 56.86 -1.57
CA VAL A 62 9.26 57.49 -0.75
C VAL A 62 10.27 58.19 -1.65
N THR A 63 10.82 59.31 -1.20
CA THR A 63 11.93 60.02 -1.86
C THR A 63 13.27 59.67 -1.21
N CYS A 64 14.40 60.03 -1.84
CA CYS A 64 15.72 59.81 -1.26
C CYS A 64 15.83 60.50 0.10
N THR A 65 15.31 61.72 0.22
CA THR A 65 15.37 62.54 1.44
C THR A 65 14.38 62.12 2.53
N GLU A 66 13.29 61.42 2.18
CA GLU A 66 12.37 60.80 3.15
C GLU A 66 12.93 59.50 3.75
N CYS A 67 13.84 58.83 3.04
CA CYS A 67 14.54 57.64 3.55
C CYS A 67 15.95 57.96 4.10
N HIS A 68 16.53 59.11 3.74
CA HIS A 68 17.85 59.55 4.20
C HIS A 68 17.75 60.93 4.85
N GLU A 69 17.53 60.95 6.17
CA GLU A 69 17.42 62.17 6.99
C GLU A 69 18.78 62.83 7.30
N GLY A 70 19.66 62.90 6.30
CA GLY A 70 20.97 63.54 6.42
C GLY A 70 22.00 63.03 5.41
N HIS A 71 23.23 63.54 5.49
CA HIS A 71 24.32 63.12 4.62
C HIS A 71 25.69 63.30 5.28
N ALA A 72 26.63 62.38 5.01
CA ALA A 72 27.99 62.44 5.53
C ALA A 72 28.73 63.71 5.02
N PRO A 73 29.64 64.33 5.81
CA PRO A 73 30.11 63.92 7.14
C PRO A 73 29.23 64.43 8.31
N PHE A 74 28.09 65.07 8.06
CA PHE A 74 27.31 65.76 9.10
C PHE A 74 26.31 64.83 9.80
N ALA A 75 25.82 63.82 9.08
CA ALA A 75 24.99 62.76 9.63
C ALA A 75 25.43 61.43 9.01
N MET A 76 25.62 60.41 9.85
CA MET A 76 26.10 59.09 9.44
C MET A 76 25.00 58.03 9.53
N ASP A 77 24.17 58.09 10.58
CA ASP A 77 23.01 57.23 10.78
C ASP A 77 21.76 57.97 10.30
N ILE A 78 21.49 57.86 9.01
CA ILE A 78 20.49 58.68 8.29
C ILE A 78 19.27 57.88 7.82
N ILE A 79 19.32 56.55 7.94
CA ILE A 79 18.24 55.66 7.49
C ILE A 79 17.30 55.40 8.68
N PRO A 80 16.00 55.71 8.57
CA PRO A 80 15.04 55.43 9.63
C PRO A 80 14.83 53.92 9.82
N GLU A 81 14.27 53.55 10.97
CA GLU A 81 13.88 52.16 11.22
C GLU A 81 12.76 51.75 10.25
N CYS A 82 12.86 50.54 9.68
CA CYS A 82 11.87 50.04 8.71
C CYS A 82 10.43 50.08 9.26
N GLY A 83 10.26 49.85 10.56
CA GLY A 83 8.97 49.86 11.26
C GLY A 83 8.25 51.21 11.27
N GLN A 84 8.93 52.33 10.93
CA GLN A 84 8.27 53.64 10.82
C GLN A 84 7.33 53.72 9.61
N CYS A 85 7.59 52.93 8.56
CA CYS A 85 6.80 52.91 7.34
C CYS A 85 6.15 51.54 7.08
N HIS A 86 6.74 50.45 7.60
CA HIS A 86 6.22 49.09 7.48
C HIS A 86 5.58 48.63 8.79
N ALA A 87 4.26 48.43 8.79
CA ALA A 87 3.51 48.04 9.98
C ALA A 87 2.25 47.25 9.61
N GLY A 88 1.60 46.65 10.62
CA GLY A 88 0.27 46.05 10.50
C GLY A 88 0.22 44.54 10.33
N GLU A 89 1.37 43.85 10.27
CA GLU A 89 1.49 42.40 10.18
C GLU A 89 2.65 41.93 11.07
N ASP A 90 2.56 40.74 11.65
CA ASP A 90 3.58 40.15 12.55
C ASP A 90 4.98 40.13 11.92
N HIS A 91 5.06 40.01 10.59
CA HIS A 91 6.33 40.07 9.86
C HIS A 91 7.08 41.40 10.07
N PHE A 92 6.37 42.52 10.16
CA PHE A 92 6.97 43.84 10.32
C PHE A 92 7.42 44.13 11.76
N GLU A 93 7.05 43.28 12.72
CA GLU A 93 7.52 43.34 14.10
C GLU A 93 8.85 42.60 14.31
N LEU A 94 9.37 41.93 13.27
CA LEU A 94 10.63 41.20 13.33
C LEU A 94 11.84 42.16 13.38
N ASP A 95 12.81 41.79 14.20
CA ASP A 95 14.11 42.46 14.24
C ASP A 95 15.01 42.02 13.06
N ALA A 96 16.03 42.83 12.78
CA ALA A 96 17.10 42.51 11.82
C ALA A 96 16.63 42.25 10.38
N CYS A 97 15.77 43.12 9.84
CA CYS A 97 15.20 43.05 8.48
C CYS A 97 16.25 42.82 7.39
N LEU A 98 17.44 43.42 7.54
CA LEU A 98 18.55 43.34 6.58
C LEU A 98 19.21 41.96 6.49
N THR A 99 18.86 41.00 7.37
CA THR A 99 19.32 39.61 7.28
C THR A 99 18.78 38.90 6.04
N CYS A 100 17.59 39.27 5.59
CA CYS A 100 16.95 38.76 4.37
C CYS A 100 16.82 39.86 3.30
N HIS A 101 16.45 41.08 3.71
CA HIS A 101 16.33 42.23 2.82
C HIS A 101 17.68 42.96 2.70
N ALA A 102 18.65 42.30 2.07
CA ALA A 102 20.03 42.79 2.00
C ALA A 102 20.17 44.17 1.32
N ASN A 103 19.20 44.56 0.49
CA ASN A 103 19.19 45.84 -0.20
C ASN A 103 17.82 46.55 -0.07
N PRO A 104 17.71 47.62 0.73
CA PRO A 104 16.48 48.41 0.84
C PRO A 104 16.01 49.05 -0.47
N HIS A 105 16.91 49.24 -1.43
CA HIS A 105 16.57 49.74 -2.77
C HIS A 105 16.00 48.65 -3.70
N ARG A 106 16.09 47.37 -3.30
CA ARG A 106 15.54 46.20 -4.03
C ARG A 106 14.85 45.26 -3.04
N PRO A 107 13.78 45.73 -2.35
CA PRO A 107 13.27 45.06 -1.16
C PRO A 107 12.77 43.63 -1.39
N LEU A 108 12.36 43.25 -2.61
CA LEU A 108 11.94 41.87 -2.93
C LEU A 108 13.06 40.99 -3.49
N ASP A 109 14.27 41.51 -3.68
CA ASP A 109 15.44 40.72 -4.05
C ASP A 109 16.10 40.16 -2.77
N LEU A 110 15.40 39.19 -2.16
CA LEU A 110 15.76 38.64 -0.85
C LEU A 110 16.92 37.65 -0.95
N VAL A 111 17.75 37.61 0.08
CA VAL A 111 18.77 36.58 0.27
C VAL A 111 18.44 35.78 1.52
N LEU A 112 18.04 34.52 1.35
CA LEU A 112 17.79 33.63 2.49
C LEU A 112 19.10 32.99 2.93
N THR A 113 19.47 33.18 4.19
CA THR A 113 20.60 32.50 4.81
C THR A 113 20.18 31.16 5.41
N LYS A 114 21.16 30.35 5.83
CA LYS A 114 20.89 29.04 6.43
C LYS A 114 20.27 29.19 7.82
N ASP A 115 19.53 28.17 8.23
CA ASP A 115 19.00 28.02 9.59
C ASP A 115 17.95 29.06 10.01
N ILE A 116 17.09 29.46 9.07
CA ILE A 116 15.97 30.38 9.32
C ILE A 116 14.66 29.59 9.42
N THR A 117 13.92 29.82 10.49
CA THR A 117 12.57 29.29 10.71
C THR A 117 11.61 30.36 11.20
N GLY A 118 11.94 31.05 12.30
CA GLY A 118 11.06 32.00 12.99
C GLY A 118 10.38 33.03 12.06
N PRO A 119 11.13 33.81 11.27
CA PRO A 119 10.58 34.80 10.35
C PRO A 119 9.56 34.25 9.32
N CYS A 120 9.70 32.98 8.92
CA CYS A 120 8.78 32.36 7.96
C CYS A 120 7.39 32.13 8.59
N LEU A 121 7.36 31.89 9.91
CA LEU A 121 6.15 31.49 10.63
C LEU A 121 5.17 32.64 10.86
N THR A 122 5.58 33.89 10.62
CA THR A 122 4.67 35.05 10.68
C THR A 122 3.60 34.99 9.58
N CYS A 123 3.85 34.25 8.50
CA CYS A 123 2.89 34.03 7.41
C CYS A 123 2.62 32.53 7.13
N HIS A 124 3.54 31.64 7.53
CA HIS A 124 3.46 30.19 7.30
C HIS A 124 3.27 29.41 8.61
N ASP A 125 2.27 29.80 9.40
CA ASP A 125 1.92 29.16 10.67
C ASP A 125 1.36 27.73 10.48
N SER A 126 0.50 27.53 9.48
CA SER A 126 -0.13 26.23 9.23
C SER A 126 0.88 25.11 8.92
N GLN A 127 1.99 25.47 8.27
CA GLN A 127 3.03 24.57 7.82
C GLN A 127 3.81 24.01 9.01
N ILE A 128 4.14 24.86 9.98
CA ILE A 128 4.82 24.42 11.20
C ILE A 128 3.89 23.59 12.09
N GLU A 129 2.60 23.91 12.15
CA GLU A 129 1.63 23.11 12.90
C GLU A 129 1.48 21.71 12.32
N LYS A 130 1.52 21.55 10.99
CA LYS A 130 1.59 20.23 10.34
C LYS A 130 2.85 19.47 10.73
N LEU A 131 4.03 20.08 10.65
CA LEU A 131 5.31 19.43 11.02
C LEU A 131 5.38 19.02 12.49
N LYS A 132 4.73 19.77 13.38
CA LYS A 132 4.61 19.44 14.81
C LYS A 132 3.62 18.30 15.05
N SER A 133 2.48 18.33 14.36
CA SER A 133 1.41 17.33 14.51
C SER A 133 1.79 15.98 13.90
N PHE A 134 2.59 16.01 12.83
CA PHE A 134 3.02 14.83 12.07
C PHE A 134 4.55 14.79 12.00
N PRO A 135 5.22 14.44 13.11
CA PRO A 135 6.66 14.53 13.23
C PRO A 135 7.38 13.59 12.25
N SER A 136 8.41 14.11 11.59
CA SER A 136 9.32 13.35 10.73
C SER A 136 10.74 13.92 10.85
N VAL A 137 11.68 13.43 10.04
CA VAL A 137 13.03 14.02 9.96
C VAL A 137 12.97 15.52 9.61
N HIS A 138 11.97 15.94 8.82
CA HIS A 138 11.79 17.34 8.43
C HIS A 138 11.44 18.26 9.60
N THR A 139 10.87 17.74 10.69
CA THR A 139 10.55 18.53 11.89
C THR A 139 11.82 19.05 12.58
N SER A 140 12.96 18.40 12.37
CA SER A 140 14.26 18.80 12.90
C SER A 140 15.04 19.74 11.96
N LEU A 141 14.49 20.06 10.79
CA LEU A 141 15.13 20.92 9.80
C LEU A 141 14.58 22.35 9.89
N ASN A 142 15.46 23.33 9.65
CA ASN A 142 15.03 24.70 9.45
C ASN A 142 14.34 24.86 8.09
N CYS A 143 13.44 25.83 7.95
CA CYS A 143 12.69 26.06 6.70
C CYS A 143 13.64 26.26 5.50
N THR A 144 14.75 26.97 5.71
CA THR A 144 15.77 27.22 4.69
C THR A 144 16.70 26.04 4.39
N ALA A 145 16.50 24.88 5.03
CA ALA A 145 17.17 23.65 4.61
C ALA A 145 16.63 23.15 3.25
N CYS A 146 15.36 23.46 2.95
CA CYS A 146 14.71 23.08 1.69
C CYS A 146 14.33 24.30 0.85
N HIS A 147 13.81 25.36 1.47
CA HIS A 147 13.40 26.60 0.79
C HIS A 147 14.56 27.59 0.70
N ASN A 148 15.30 27.55 -0.41
CA ASN A 148 16.48 28.40 -0.61
C ASN A 148 16.16 29.78 -1.21
N ALA A 149 14.95 29.95 -1.73
CA ALA A 149 14.43 31.23 -2.19
C ALA A 149 12.97 31.40 -1.74
N HIS A 150 12.58 32.63 -1.44
CA HIS A 150 11.22 32.92 -1.01
C HIS A 150 10.23 32.63 -2.16
N GLY A 151 9.15 31.90 -1.86
CA GLY A 151 8.18 31.42 -2.86
C GLY A 151 8.62 30.19 -3.67
N GLN A 152 9.83 29.66 -3.44
CA GLN A 152 10.27 28.43 -4.09
C GLN A 152 9.58 27.21 -3.49
N ILE A 153 9.04 26.33 -4.34
CA ILE A 153 8.63 24.97 -3.96
C ILE A 153 9.82 24.02 -4.20
N PRO A 154 10.37 23.39 -3.15
CA PRO A 154 11.49 22.45 -3.29
C PRO A 154 11.06 21.15 -3.97
N GLU A 155 12.00 20.53 -4.69
CA GLU A 155 11.80 19.20 -5.27
C GLU A 155 12.18 18.13 -4.26
N CYS A 156 11.26 17.21 -3.97
CA CYS A 156 11.47 16.06 -3.08
C CYS A 156 12.63 15.18 -3.56
N LEU A 157 12.75 14.98 -4.89
CA LEU A 157 13.74 14.10 -5.51
C LEU A 157 15.19 14.60 -5.37
N LYS A 158 15.42 15.81 -4.85
CA LYS A 158 16.78 16.29 -4.51
C LYS A 158 17.38 15.54 -3.33
N CYS A 159 16.55 15.00 -2.46
CA CYS A 159 16.99 14.28 -1.25
C CYS A 159 16.40 12.86 -1.16
N HIS A 160 15.26 12.60 -1.81
CA HIS A 160 14.58 11.31 -1.77
C HIS A 160 14.70 10.54 -3.09
N GLN A 161 14.82 9.22 -2.98
CA GLN A 161 14.72 8.33 -4.12
C GLN A 161 13.24 8.00 -4.38
N PRO A 162 12.82 7.91 -5.66
CA PRO A 162 11.47 7.49 -5.99
C PRO A 162 11.27 6.00 -5.65
N HIS A 163 10.02 5.59 -5.41
CA HIS A 163 9.70 4.19 -5.10
C HIS A 163 9.69 3.28 -6.35
N ALA A 164 9.59 3.87 -7.54
CA ALA A 164 9.74 3.17 -8.82
C ALA A 164 10.52 4.05 -9.80
N GLU A 165 11.23 3.43 -10.75
CA GLU A 165 12.01 4.15 -11.77
C GLU A 165 11.16 5.10 -12.64
N THR A 166 9.87 4.81 -12.75
CA THR A 166 8.90 5.60 -13.53
C THR A 166 8.32 6.79 -12.78
N MET A 167 8.51 6.90 -11.46
CA MET A 167 7.95 7.99 -10.66
C MET A 167 8.81 9.26 -10.78
N VAL A 168 8.14 10.37 -11.07
CA VAL A 168 8.75 11.71 -11.19
C VAL A 168 8.27 12.65 -10.08
N GLN A 169 8.84 13.87 -10.02
CA GLN A 169 8.53 14.85 -8.97
C GLN A 169 7.05 15.17 -8.83
N ALA A 170 6.29 15.15 -9.93
CA ALA A 170 4.85 15.40 -9.94
C ALA A 170 4.05 14.25 -9.27
N ASP A 171 4.60 13.04 -9.22
CA ASP A 171 3.93 11.88 -8.62
C ASP A 171 4.05 11.86 -7.10
N CYS A 172 5.09 12.47 -6.54
CA CYS A 172 5.33 12.47 -5.09
C CYS A 172 4.12 13.03 -4.32
N ALA A 173 3.53 14.11 -4.84
CA ALA A 173 2.41 14.81 -4.20
C ALA A 173 1.06 14.09 -4.35
N LYS A 174 0.98 13.01 -5.15
CA LYS A 174 -0.22 12.17 -5.23
C LYS A 174 -0.48 11.38 -3.95
N CYS A 175 0.59 11.13 -3.18
CA CYS A 175 0.56 10.28 -1.98
C CYS A 175 1.13 11.00 -0.75
N HIS A 176 2.15 11.83 -0.93
CA HIS A 176 2.84 12.53 0.16
C HIS A 176 2.47 14.01 0.17
N GLU A 177 1.86 14.47 1.25
CA GLU A 177 1.64 15.89 1.44
C GLU A 177 2.88 16.56 2.05
N ALA A 178 3.28 17.71 1.50
CA ALA A 178 4.33 18.53 2.07
C ALA A 178 4.02 18.89 3.53
N HIS A 179 5.05 18.93 4.38
CA HIS A 179 4.94 19.20 5.82
C HIS A 179 4.22 18.13 6.66
N LYS A 180 3.75 17.02 6.08
CA LYS A 180 3.37 15.79 6.79
C LYS A 180 3.61 14.52 5.94
N PRO A 181 4.84 14.31 5.40
CA PRO A 181 5.08 13.33 4.35
C PRO A 181 4.86 11.87 4.75
N LEU A 182 4.79 11.56 6.05
CA LEU A 182 4.52 10.20 6.54
C LEU A 182 3.02 9.85 6.55
N GLU A 183 2.14 10.85 6.54
CA GLU A 183 0.70 10.65 6.43
C GLU A 183 0.35 10.47 4.95
N VAL A 184 0.44 9.22 4.49
CA VAL A 184 0.13 8.86 3.11
C VAL A 184 -1.37 8.91 2.88
N ALA A 185 -1.80 9.77 1.97
CA ALA A 185 -3.18 9.96 1.56
C ALA A 185 -3.21 10.14 0.04
N TYR A 186 -4.24 9.63 -0.61
CA TYR A 186 -4.37 9.60 -2.06
C TYR A 186 -5.82 9.64 -2.50
N GLU A 187 -6.03 10.09 -3.73
CA GLU A 187 -7.34 10.12 -4.35
C GLU A 187 -7.80 8.72 -4.79
N SER A 188 -9.11 8.52 -4.87
CA SER A 188 -9.72 7.21 -5.18
C SER A 188 -9.39 6.65 -6.57
N ASP A 189 -8.92 7.51 -7.48
CA ASP A 189 -8.57 7.17 -8.85
C ASP A 189 -7.09 6.80 -9.04
N LEU A 190 -6.29 6.78 -7.96
CA LEU A 190 -4.88 6.39 -8.01
C LEU A 190 -4.72 4.97 -8.60
N PRO A 191 -3.96 4.81 -9.70
CA PRO A 191 -3.74 3.51 -10.32
C PRO A 191 -3.06 2.50 -9.39
N SER A 192 -3.51 1.25 -9.38
CA SER A 192 -2.93 0.18 -8.53
C SER A 192 -1.42 -0.05 -8.74
N VAL A 193 -0.90 0.26 -9.93
CA VAL A 193 0.54 0.13 -10.22
C VAL A 193 1.39 1.06 -9.35
N ASP A 194 0.86 2.23 -8.97
CA ASP A 194 1.56 3.16 -8.09
C ASP A 194 1.70 2.56 -6.68
N CYS A 195 0.67 1.84 -6.21
CA CYS A 195 0.70 1.09 -4.95
C CYS A 195 1.71 -0.08 -5.01
N GLY A 196 1.83 -0.74 -6.18
CA GLY A 196 2.77 -1.83 -6.44
C GLY A 196 4.24 -1.44 -6.26
N SER A 197 4.57 -0.14 -6.33
CA SER A 197 5.92 0.37 -6.05
C SER A 197 6.38 0.10 -4.61
N CYS A 198 5.45 -0.09 -3.67
CA CYS A 198 5.74 -0.50 -2.30
C CYS A 198 5.16 -1.88 -1.96
N HIS A 199 4.05 -2.26 -2.59
CA HIS A 199 3.31 -3.49 -2.33
C HIS A 199 3.40 -4.49 -3.49
N ASP A 200 4.62 -4.75 -3.97
CA ASP A 200 4.87 -5.57 -5.17
C ASP A 200 4.22 -6.97 -5.07
N ASP A 201 4.40 -7.67 -3.94
CA ASP A 201 3.81 -9.00 -3.73
C ASP A 201 2.27 -8.99 -3.79
N VAL A 202 1.65 -7.97 -3.19
CA VAL A 202 0.19 -7.82 -3.15
C VAL A 202 -0.34 -7.45 -4.53
N PHE A 203 0.32 -6.52 -5.21
CA PHE A 203 -0.01 -6.11 -6.57
C PHE A 203 0.14 -7.27 -7.55
N GLY A 204 1.21 -8.06 -7.42
CA GLY A 204 1.43 -9.29 -8.18
C GLY A 204 0.32 -10.30 -7.95
N THR A 205 -0.05 -10.56 -6.68
CA THR A 205 -1.15 -11.46 -6.29
C THR A 205 -2.48 -11.03 -6.92
N LEU A 206 -2.80 -9.74 -6.86
CA LEU A 206 -4.02 -9.19 -7.44
C LEU A 206 -4.05 -9.36 -8.97
N ASN A 207 -2.94 -9.06 -9.64
CA ASN A 207 -2.85 -9.12 -11.10
C ASN A 207 -3.01 -10.53 -11.67
N ILE A 208 -2.52 -11.56 -10.98
CA ILE A 208 -2.70 -12.96 -11.39
C ILE A 208 -4.06 -13.53 -10.99
N SER A 209 -4.82 -12.83 -10.14
CA SER A 209 -6.13 -13.30 -9.71
C SER A 209 -7.09 -13.45 -10.89
N VAL A 210 -7.95 -14.47 -10.81
CA VAL A 210 -9.06 -14.68 -11.76
C VAL A 210 -10.29 -13.86 -11.39
N ALA A 211 -10.29 -13.24 -10.21
CA ALA A 211 -11.39 -12.41 -9.73
C ALA A 211 -11.42 -11.04 -10.40
N LYS A 212 -12.59 -10.38 -10.38
CA LYS A 212 -12.77 -9.02 -10.89
C LYS A 212 -12.06 -7.93 -10.10
N HIS A 213 -11.52 -8.25 -8.92
CA HIS A 213 -10.82 -7.26 -8.09
C HIS A 213 -9.61 -6.65 -8.79
N LYS A 214 -8.97 -7.36 -9.73
CA LYS A 214 -7.88 -6.81 -10.55
C LYS A 214 -8.28 -5.68 -11.49
N GLU A 215 -9.58 -5.54 -11.76
CA GLU A 215 -10.14 -4.48 -12.61
C GLU A 215 -10.45 -3.21 -11.80
N VAL A 216 -10.28 -3.25 -10.47
CA VAL A 216 -10.58 -2.17 -9.55
C VAL A 216 -9.28 -1.63 -8.97
N ASN A 217 -9.15 -0.31 -8.88
CA ASN A 217 -7.97 0.32 -8.31
C ASN A 217 -7.91 0.08 -6.80
N CYS A 218 -6.70 -0.09 -6.24
CA CYS A 218 -6.50 -0.24 -4.79
C CYS A 218 -7.21 0.88 -4.01
N ALA A 219 -7.10 2.12 -4.48
CA ALA A 219 -7.66 3.31 -3.84
C ALA A 219 -9.20 3.38 -3.85
N THR A 220 -9.87 2.57 -4.68
CA THR A 220 -11.34 2.44 -4.65
C THR A 220 -11.79 1.69 -3.40
N CYS A 221 -10.99 0.75 -2.90
CA CYS A 221 -11.31 -0.01 -1.68
C CYS A 221 -10.61 0.58 -0.44
N HIS A 222 -9.35 0.97 -0.58
CA HIS A 222 -8.56 1.60 0.48
C HIS A 222 -8.78 3.12 0.46
N GLU A 223 -9.99 3.55 0.81
CA GLU A 223 -10.42 4.94 0.65
C GLU A 223 -9.57 5.92 1.47
N ALA A 224 -9.02 6.94 0.77
CA ALA A 224 -8.43 8.21 1.24
C ALA A 224 -7.28 8.16 2.27
N THR A 225 -7.17 7.10 3.06
CA THR A 225 -6.19 6.93 4.12
C THR A 225 -5.48 5.59 3.94
N HIS A 226 -4.17 5.67 3.79
CA HIS A 226 -3.35 4.47 3.65
C HIS A 226 -3.52 3.53 4.86
N GLY A 227 -3.78 2.25 4.58
CA GLY A 227 -3.95 1.20 5.60
C GLY A 227 -5.37 1.01 6.12
N GLN A 228 -6.35 1.80 5.66
CA GLN A 228 -7.75 1.56 5.97
C GLN A 228 -8.26 0.33 5.19
N ILE A 229 -8.78 -0.68 5.91
CA ILE A 229 -9.36 -1.89 5.31
C ILE A 229 -10.89 -1.73 5.31
N PRO A 230 -11.56 -1.76 4.15
CA PRO A 230 -13.01 -1.70 4.11
C PRO A 230 -13.63 -3.02 4.59
N GLU A 231 -14.83 -2.94 5.16
CA GLU A 231 -15.62 -4.15 5.41
C GLU A 231 -16.12 -4.72 4.08
N CYS A 232 -15.93 -6.04 3.87
CA CYS A 232 -16.36 -6.70 2.63
C CYS A 232 -17.87 -6.51 2.38
N ALA A 233 -18.68 -6.46 3.46
CA ALA A 233 -20.12 -6.26 3.43
C ALA A 233 -20.56 -4.91 2.83
N ASN A 234 -19.65 -3.92 2.73
CA ASN A 234 -19.96 -2.64 2.08
C ASN A 234 -20.18 -2.80 0.57
N CYS A 235 -19.62 -3.86 -0.03
CA CYS A 235 -19.66 -4.10 -1.47
C CYS A 235 -20.22 -5.48 -1.84
N HIS A 236 -20.12 -6.46 -0.94
CA HIS A 236 -20.53 -7.84 -1.16
C HIS A 236 -21.67 -8.24 -0.24
N GLU A 237 -22.69 -8.87 -0.82
CA GLU A 237 -23.72 -9.52 -0.04
C GLU A 237 -23.13 -10.78 0.63
N PRO A 238 -23.27 -10.96 1.96
CA PRO A 238 -22.87 -12.18 2.63
C PRO A 238 -23.60 -13.41 2.08
N HIS A 239 -23.04 -14.59 2.33
CA HIS A 239 -23.75 -15.84 2.09
C HIS A 239 -25.00 -15.96 3.00
N ALA A 240 -25.83 -16.96 2.74
CA ALA A 240 -26.96 -17.29 3.61
C ALA A 240 -26.53 -17.51 5.07
N GLU A 241 -27.47 -17.44 6.01
CA GLU A 241 -27.20 -17.41 7.47
C GLU A 241 -26.32 -18.56 7.98
N ASP A 242 -26.39 -19.72 7.32
CA ASP A 242 -25.59 -20.91 7.57
C ASP A 242 -24.11 -20.79 7.15
N MET A 243 -23.78 -19.84 6.28
CA MET A 243 -22.44 -19.54 5.77
C MET A 243 -21.96 -18.11 6.06
N ALA A 244 -22.83 -17.27 6.61
CA ALA A 244 -22.50 -15.91 6.99
C ALA A 244 -21.47 -15.93 8.13
N GLN A 245 -20.26 -15.48 7.84
CA GLN A 245 -19.17 -15.36 8.81
C GLN A 245 -18.77 -13.89 8.92
N SER A 246 -18.45 -13.44 10.14
CA SER A 246 -17.89 -12.09 10.36
C SER A 246 -16.46 -11.95 9.80
N GLU A 247 -15.74 -13.07 9.68
CA GLU A 247 -14.36 -13.12 9.16
C GLU A 247 -14.32 -13.74 7.75
N CYS A 248 -14.64 -12.95 6.73
CA CYS A 248 -14.66 -13.40 5.33
C CYS A 248 -13.29 -13.95 4.86
N THR A 249 -12.20 -13.47 5.46
CA THR A 249 -10.81 -13.82 5.13
C THR A 249 -10.40 -15.24 5.48
N LYS A 250 -11.23 -15.99 6.22
CA LYS A 250 -11.05 -17.43 6.42
C LYS A 250 -11.22 -18.25 5.14
N CYS A 251 -11.97 -17.71 4.18
CA CYS A 251 -12.27 -18.36 2.90
C CYS A 251 -11.85 -17.50 1.69
N HIS A 252 -11.97 -16.17 1.79
CA HIS A 252 -11.69 -15.24 0.70
C HIS A 252 -10.47 -14.37 1.01
N GLN A 253 -9.37 -14.58 0.28
CA GLN A 253 -8.22 -13.68 0.40
C GLN A 253 -8.55 -12.31 -0.21
N ALA A 254 -8.33 -11.22 0.52
CA ALA A 254 -8.75 -9.87 0.11
C ALA A 254 -8.25 -9.43 -1.29
N HIS A 255 -7.03 -9.84 -1.68
CA HIS A 255 -6.42 -9.50 -2.97
C HIS A 255 -6.44 -10.65 -3.98
N SER A 256 -6.97 -11.81 -3.61
CA SER A 256 -7.27 -12.90 -4.55
C SER A 256 -8.42 -13.75 -4.00
N PRO A 257 -9.65 -13.20 -3.99
CA PRO A 257 -10.77 -13.85 -3.30
C PRO A 257 -11.25 -15.12 -4.00
N MET A 258 -10.75 -15.39 -5.20
CA MET A 258 -10.96 -16.62 -5.96
C MET A 258 -9.64 -17.14 -6.56
N PRO A 259 -9.37 -18.46 -6.53
CA PRO A 259 -10.21 -19.50 -5.92
C PRO A 259 -10.33 -19.36 -4.40
N VAL A 260 -11.44 -19.85 -3.83
CA VAL A 260 -11.65 -19.86 -2.37
C VAL A 260 -10.59 -20.77 -1.76
N ALA A 261 -9.82 -20.23 -0.83
CA ALA A 261 -8.81 -20.96 -0.08
C ALA A 261 -9.23 -20.98 1.38
N TYR A 262 -9.20 -22.14 2.01
CA TYR A 262 -9.64 -22.32 3.39
C TYR A 262 -8.61 -23.15 4.17
N GLY A 263 -8.57 -22.92 5.48
CA GLY A 263 -7.69 -23.66 6.39
C GLY A 263 -8.20 -25.07 6.67
N SER A 264 -7.31 -25.94 7.14
CA SER A 264 -7.64 -27.32 7.56
C SER A 264 -8.58 -27.36 8.78
N ASP A 265 -8.69 -26.26 9.52
CA ASP A 265 -9.58 -26.05 10.65
C ASP A 265 -11.02 -25.65 10.26
N THR A 266 -11.30 -25.53 8.96
CA THR A 266 -12.64 -25.21 8.47
C THR A 266 -13.62 -26.32 8.82
N GLU A 267 -14.68 -25.98 9.56
CA GLU A 267 -15.70 -26.94 9.98
C GLU A 267 -16.49 -27.48 8.77
N SER A 268 -16.68 -28.80 8.72
CA SER A 268 -17.40 -29.47 7.63
C SER A 268 -18.85 -29.01 7.43
N LYS A 269 -19.48 -28.47 8.49
CA LYS A 269 -20.83 -27.88 8.41
C LYS A 269 -20.89 -26.67 7.45
N ASN A 270 -19.78 -25.94 7.30
CA ASN A 270 -19.72 -24.81 6.37
C ASN A 270 -19.84 -25.32 4.93
N CYS A 271 -19.26 -26.49 4.63
CA CYS A 271 -19.40 -27.12 3.32
C CYS A 271 -20.85 -27.59 3.07
N ALA A 272 -21.53 -28.07 4.12
CA ALA A 272 -22.90 -28.60 4.05
C ALA A 272 -23.94 -27.56 3.58
N ALA A 273 -23.70 -26.27 3.81
CA ALA A 273 -24.57 -25.20 3.31
C ALA A 273 -24.80 -25.25 1.78
N CYS A 274 -23.83 -25.78 1.02
CA CYS A 274 -23.97 -26.03 -0.42
C CYS A 274 -23.93 -27.53 -0.77
N HIS A 275 -23.25 -28.34 0.04
CA HIS A 275 -23.00 -29.77 -0.19
C HIS A 275 -23.78 -30.66 0.79
N ASP A 276 -25.01 -30.29 1.15
CA ASP A 276 -25.85 -31.01 2.14
C ASP A 276 -25.99 -32.50 1.82
N GLY A 277 -26.22 -32.85 0.55
CA GLY A 277 -26.31 -34.25 0.13
C GLY A 277 -25.02 -35.05 0.38
N VAL A 278 -23.87 -34.46 0.04
CA VAL A 278 -22.55 -35.09 0.25
C VAL A 278 -22.22 -35.19 1.75
N TYR A 279 -22.54 -34.15 2.51
CA TYR A 279 -22.38 -34.14 3.95
C TYR A 279 -23.23 -35.24 4.61
N GLY A 280 -24.48 -35.42 4.15
CA GLY A 280 -25.36 -36.50 4.57
C GLY A 280 -24.84 -37.90 4.22
N GLU A 281 -24.29 -38.09 3.01
CA GLU A 281 -23.68 -39.35 2.60
C GLU A 281 -22.49 -39.74 3.50
N LEU A 282 -21.59 -38.80 3.78
CA LEU A 282 -20.40 -39.06 4.59
C LEU A 282 -20.77 -39.38 6.04
N THR A 283 -21.66 -38.59 6.64
CA THR A 283 -22.11 -38.75 8.03
C THR A 283 -22.96 -40.01 8.26
N THR A 284 -23.51 -40.59 7.20
CA THR A 284 -24.28 -41.85 7.27
C THR A 284 -23.50 -43.07 6.78
N SER A 285 -22.25 -42.88 6.34
CA SER A 285 -21.42 -43.93 5.75
C SER A 285 -21.02 -45.03 6.74
N GLN A 286 -21.08 -44.78 8.06
CA GLN A 286 -20.60 -45.69 9.12
C GLN A 286 -19.12 -46.09 8.93
N THR A 287 -18.32 -45.19 8.37
CA THR A 287 -16.86 -45.34 8.20
C THR A 287 -16.11 -44.31 9.02
N LEU A 288 -14.81 -44.51 9.25
CA LEU A 288 -13.97 -43.52 9.93
C LEU A 288 -13.96 -42.14 9.25
N HIS A 289 -14.38 -42.03 7.99
CA HIS A 289 -14.50 -40.76 7.31
C HIS A 289 -15.60 -39.87 7.90
N GLU A 290 -16.52 -40.41 8.72
CA GLU A 290 -17.49 -39.59 9.47
C GLU A 290 -16.82 -38.66 10.51
N GLU A 291 -15.61 -39.01 10.96
CA GLU A 291 -14.83 -38.24 11.93
C GLU A 291 -13.79 -37.31 11.26
N VAL A 292 -13.63 -37.39 9.93
CA VAL A 292 -12.64 -36.63 9.18
C VAL A 292 -13.27 -35.37 8.59
N SER A 293 -12.65 -34.20 8.81
CA SER A 293 -13.15 -32.95 8.23
C SER A 293 -12.98 -32.93 6.71
N CYS A 294 -13.95 -32.35 5.99
CA CYS A 294 -13.85 -32.12 4.55
C CYS A 294 -12.52 -31.45 4.14
N ALA A 295 -12.05 -30.48 4.94
CA ALA A 295 -10.83 -29.73 4.66
C ALA A 295 -9.53 -30.53 4.85
N THR A 296 -9.59 -31.71 5.50
CA THR A 296 -8.47 -32.63 5.62
C THR A 296 -8.20 -33.36 4.31
N CYS A 297 -9.24 -33.67 3.53
CA CYS A 297 -9.08 -34.31 2.22
C CYS A 297 -9.05 -33.26 1.10
N HIS A 298 -10.00 -32.32 1.10
CA HIS A 298 -10.06 -31.24 0.12
C HIS A 298 -9.13 -30.09 0.53
N GLU A 299 -7.82 -30.34 0.54
CA GLU A 299 -6.83 -29.36 0.96
C GLU A 299 -6.75 -28.15 0.03
N THR A 300 -6.21 -27.05 0.55
CA THR A 300 -5.68 -25.89 -0.17
C THR A 300 -6.71 -24.96 -0.83
N ASN A 301 -7.70 -25.49 -1.54
CA ASN A 301 -8.68 -24.68 -2.25
C ASN A 301 -9.97 -25.44 -2.60
N HIS A 302 -11.06 -24.69 -2.66
CA HIS A 302 -12.35 -25.19 -3.08
C HIS A 302 -12.29 -25.72 -4.53
N GLY A 303 -12.75 -26.96 -4.72
CA GLY A 303 -12.73 -27.65 -6.02
C GLY A 303 -11.51 -28.54 -6.25
N TYR A 304 -10.55 -28.59 -5.31
CA TYR A 304 -9.49 -29.60 -5.32
C TYR A 304 -10.10 -31.00 -5.11
N VAL A 305 -9.72 -31.95 -5.97
CA VAL A 305 -10.11 -33.37 -5.83
C VAL A 305 -8.89 -34.14 -5.33
N PRO A 306 -8.90 -34.68 -4.10
CA PRO A 306 -7.78 -35.42 -3.56
C PRO A 306 -7.63 -36.79 -4.19
N GLU A 307 -6.40 -37.30 -4.14
CA GLU A 307 -6.10 -38.69 -4.45
C GLU A 307 -6.29 -39.56 -3.20
N CYS A 308 -6.94 -40.72 -3.34
CA CYS A 308 -7.14 -41.68 -2.26
C CYS A 308 -5.78 -42.20 -1.74
N ALA A 309 -4.81 -42.34 -2.64
CA ALA A 309 -3.46 -42.79 -2.35
C ALA A 309 -2.67 -41.88 -1.39
N ASN A 310 -3.15 -40.65 -1.13
CA ASN A 310 -2.55 -39.76 -0.14
C ASN A 310 -2.66 -40.31 1.29
N CYS A 311 -3.63 -41.19 1.56
CA CYS A 311 -3.86 -41.78 2.88
C CYS A 311 -4.06 -43.30 2.86
N HIS A 312 -4.48 -43.86 1.73
CA HIS A 312 -4.78 -45.28 1.59
C HIS A 312 -3.76 -45.98 0.70
N ASP A 313 -3.24 -47.11 1.17
CA ASP A 313 -2.43 -47.99 0.34
C ASP A 313 -3.32 -48.71 -0.68
N PRO A 314 -2.91 -48.78 -1.97
CA PRO A 314 -3.66 -49.51 -2.98
C PRO A 314 -3.63 -51.02 -2.72
N HIS A 315 -4.64 -51.73 -3.19
CA HIS A 315 -4.74 -53.19 -3.03
C HIS A 315 -3.79 -53.96 -3.97
N ALA A 316 -3.21 -53.30 -4.97
CA ALA A 316 -2.19 -53.83 -5.88
C ALA A 316 -1.17 -52.73 -6.23
N GLU A 317 0.09 -53.11 -6.48
CA GLU A 317 1.18 -52.14 -6.75
C GLU A 317 0.95 -51.29 -8.00
N ASP A 318 0.20 -51.80 -8.98
CA ASP A 318 -0.07 -51.15 -10.27
C ASP A 318 -1.46 -50.51 -10.35
N MET A 319 -2.22 -50.48 -9.25
CA MET A 319 -3.56 -49.90 -9.23
C MET A 319 -3.51 -48.38 -9.36
N ALA A 320 -4.19 -47.85 -10.37
CA ALA A 320 -4.31 -46.42 -10.62
C ALA A 320 -5.43 -45.78 -9.79
N GLN A 321 -5.31 -44.48 -9.50
CA GLN A 321 -6.32 -43.70 -8.76
C GLN A 321 -7.73 -43.77 -9.38
N THR A 322 -7.84 -43.88 -10.70
CA THR A 322 -9.12 -44.02 -11.42
C THR A 322 -9.81 -45.36 -11.19
N GLU A 323 -9.07 -46.36 -10.71
CA GLU A 323 -9.58 -47.71 -10.44
C GLU A 323 -10.16 -47.82 -9.02
N CYS A 324 -9.75 -46.95 -8.10
CA CYS A 324 -10.32 -46.88 -6.75
C CYS A 324 -11.84 -46.66 -6.80
N THR A 325 -12.30 -45.76 -7.69
CA THR A 325 -13.72 -45.41 -7.81
C THR A 325 -14.57 -46.42 -8.55
N GLN A 326 -13.97 -47.51 -9.07
CA GLN A 326 -14.72 -48.65 -9.61
C GLN A 326 -15.32 -49.51 -8.49
N CYS A 327 -14.81 -49.40 -7.26
CA CYS A 327 -15.22 -50.19 -6.11
C CYS A 327 -15.70 -49.31 -4.94
N HIS A 328 -15.03 -48.18 -4.72
CA HIS A 328 -15.31 -47.26 -3.62
C HIS A 328 -15.94 -45.97 -4.13
N GLN A 329 -17.11 -45.60 -3.62
CA GLN A 329 -17.70 -44.31 -3.96
C GLN A 329 -17.06 -43.19 -3.12
N ALA A 330 -16.77 -42.06 -3.75
CA ALA A 330 -16.34 -40.87 -3.02
C ALA A 330 -17.41 -40.49 -1.99
N HIS A 331 -16.98 -40.12 -0.78
CA HIS A 331 -17.85 -39.80 0.37
C HIS A 331 -18.75 -40.93 0.87
N LYS A 332 -18.72 -42.11 0.23
CA LYS A 332 -19.35 -43.34 0.70
C LYS A 332 -18.50 -44.56 0.32
N PRO A 333 -17.28 -44.71 0.87
CA PRO A 333 -16.36 -45.76 0.43
C PRO A 333 -16.86 -47.18 0.71
N MET A 334 -17.84 -47.33 1.61
CA MET A 334 -18.49 -48.59 1.96
C MET A 334 -20.03 -48.47 1.95
N PRO A 335 -20.74 -49.56 1.62
CA PRO A 335 -20.22 -50.86 1.15
C PRO A 335 -19.60 -50.77 -0.26
N VAL A 336 -18.66 -51.67 -0.56
CA VAL A 336 -18.08 -51.80 -1.91
C VAL A 336 -19.18 -52.08 -2.93
N ALA A 337 -19.18 -51.31 -4.01
CA ALA A 337 -20.06 -51.48 -5.15
C ALA A 337 -19.24 -51.35 -6.43
N TYR A 338 -19.45 -52.28 -7.36
CA TYR A 338 -18.75 -52.33 -8.63
C TYR A 338 -19.73 -52.63 -9.76
N ASP A 339 -19.36 -52.23 -10.98
CA ASP A 339 -20.14 -52.52 -12.18
C ASP A 339 -19.71 -53.84 -12.84
N GLU A 340 -20.50 -54.29 -13.82
CA GLU A 340 -20.29 -55.57 -14.54
C GLU A 340 -19.00 -55.62 -15.40
N THR A 341 -18.35 -54.47 -15.63
CA THR A 341 -17.17 -54.34 -16.50
C THR A 341 -15.85 -54.42 -15.74
N VAL A 342 -15.88 -54.54 -14.41
CA VAL A 342 -14.67 -54.67 -13.59
C VAL A 342 -13.98 -56.01 -13.89
N ALA A 343 -12.73 -55.93 -14.33
CA ALA A 343 -11.92 -57.09 -14.68
C ALA A 343 -11.59 -57.95 -13.44
N SER A 344 -11.58 -59.27 -13.61
CA SER A 344 -11.28 -60.23 -12.53
C SER A 344 -9.92 -60.02 -11.85
N THR A 345 -8.96 -59.43 -12.56
CA THR A 345 -7.63 -59.09 -12.00
C THR A 345 -7.74 -58.09 -10.85
N ASN A 346 -8.72 -57.18 -10.89
CA ASN A 346 -8.94 -56.20 -9.83
C ASN A 346 -9.52 -56.87 -8.58
N CYS A 347 -10.26 -57.97 -8.75
CA CYS A 347 -10.76 -58.79 -7.64
C CYS A 347 -9.64 -59.62 -7.00
N ALA A 348 -8.64 -60.05 -7.79
CA ALA A 348 -7.52 -60.87 -7.32
C ALA A 348 -6.69 -60.20 -6.23
N ALA A 349 -6.68 -58.87 -6.19
CA ALA A 349 -6.02 -58.08 -5.15
C ALA A 349 -6.50 -58.44 -3.72
N CYS A 350 -7.78 -58.80 -3.57
CA CYS A 350 -8.35 -59.26 -2.30
C CYS A 350 -8.72 -60.76 -2.31
N HIS A 351 -8.93 -61.33 -3.50
CA HIS A 351 -9.43 -62.69 -3.72
C HIS A 351 -8.47 -63.55 -4.55
N GLY A 352 -7.16 -63.44 -4.29
CA GLY A 352 -6.11 -64.13 -5.04
C GLY A 352 -6.35 -65.63 -5.16
N ASP A 353 -6.65 -66.31 -4.06
CA ASP A 353 -6.92 -67.76 -4.06
C ASP A 353 -8.09 -68.15 -4.97
N ALA A 354 -9.17 -67.36 -4.98
CA ALA A 354 -10.34 -67.63 -5.81
C ALA A 354 -10.07 -67.33 -7.29
N PHE A 355 -9.30 -66.29 -7.57
CA PHE A 355 -8.86 -65.92 -8.92
C PHE A 355 -7.96 -67.01 -9.51
N ASP A 356 -6.94 -67.44 -8.76
CA ASP A 356 -6.01 -68.49 -9.19
C ASP A 356 -6.74 -69.82 -9.42
N LEU A 357 -7.69 -70.16 -8.53
CA LEU A 357 -8.52 -71.35 -8.67
C LEU A 357 -9.37 -71.30 -9.96
N LEU A 358 -10.04 -70.17 -10.23
CA LEU A 358 -10.83 -69.98 -11.45
C LEU A 358 -9.97 -70.04 -12.71
N LYS A 359 -8.77 -69.46 -12.68
CA LYS A 359 -7.83 -69.48 -13.82
C LYS A 359 -7.24 -70.86 -14.09
N ALA A 360 -7.08 -71.68 -13.07
CA ALA A 360 -6.62 -73.06 -13.21
C ALA A 360 -7.71 -74.03 -13.70
N SER A 361 -8.98 -73.63 -13.66
CA SER A 361 -10.12 -74.47 -14.02
C SER A 361 -10.25 -74.72 -15.51
N GLU A 362 -10.49 -75.98 -15.87
CA GLU A 362 -10.82 -76.40 -17.24
C GLU A 362 -12.30 -76.15 -17.60
N ALA A 363 -13.13 -75.77 -16.63
CA ALA A 363 -14.53 -75.46 -16.88
C ALA A 363 -14.69 -74.13 -17.65
N ALA A 364 -15.79 -74.00 -18.40
CA ALA A 364 -16.07 -72.79 -19.20
C ALA A 364 -16.19 -71.50 -18.36
N HIS A 365 -16.39 -71.61 -17.04
CA HIS A 365 -16.42 -70.47 -16.13
C HIS A 365 -15.10 -69.69 -16.09
N SER A 366 -13.95 -70.30 -16.42
CA SER A 366 -12.64 -69.63 -16.42
C SER A 366 -12.52 -68.49 -17.47
N ALA A 367 -13.45 -68.45 -18.43
CA ALA A 367 -13.57 -67.40 -19.44
C ALA A 367 -14.48 -66.23 -19.02
N LEU A 368 -15.17 -66.31 -17.88
CA LEU A 368 -16.06 -65.27 -17.37
C LEU A 368 -15.35 -64.39 -16.34
N ASP A 369 -15.71 -63.11 -16.30
CA ASP A 369 -15.21 -62.22 -15.26
C ASP A 369 -15.97 -62.40 -13.94
N CYS A 370 -15.30 -62.12 -12.81
CA CYS A 370 -15.91 -62.22 -11.48
C CYS A 370 -17.21 -61.40 -11.39
N ALA A 371 -17.22 -60.18 -11.96
CA ALA A 371 -18.37 -59.28 -11.93
C ALA A 371 -19.58 -59.80 -12.72
N PHE A 372 -19.37 -60.71 -13.69
CA PHE A 372 -20.47 -61.36 -14.42
C PHE A 372 -21.29 -62.29 -13.51
N CYS A 373 -20.62 -63.00 -12.60
CA CYS A 373 -21.27 -63.92 -11.67
C CYS A 373 -21.72 -63.23 -10.38
N HIS A 374 -20.88 -62.35 -9.84
CA HIS A 374 -21.10 -61.67 -8.56
C HIS A 374 -21.75 -60.30 -8.76
N VAL A 375 -22.98 -60.30 -9.28
CA VAL A 375 -23.69 -59.06 -9.68
C VAL A 375 -24.30 -58.31 -8.48
N ASP A 376 -24.60 -57.03 -8.71
CA ASP A 376 -25.35 -56.08 -7.86
C ASP A 376 -24.74 -55.74 -6.51
N THR A 377 -24.32 -56.73 -5.73
CA THR A 377 -23.79 -56.55 -4.38
C THR A 377 -22.57 -57.41 -4.15
N HIS A 378 -21.55 -56.81 -3.55
CA HIS A 378 -20.36 -57.54 -3.13
C HIS A 378 -20.76 -58.70 -2.20
N LYS A 379 -20.21 -59.90 -2.46
CA LYS A 379 -20.53 -61.20 -1.83
C LYS A 379 -21.84 -61.87 -2.26
N MET A 380 -22.55 -61.33 -3.26
CA MET A 380 -23.64 -62.07 -3.90
C MET A 380 -23.08 -63.33 -4.56
N VAL A 381 -23.67 -64.50 -4.30
CA VAL A 381 -23.30 -65.75 -4.99
C VAL A 381 -24.56 -66.26 -5.70
N PRO A 382 -24.54 -66.44 -7.03
CA PRO A 382 -25.70 -66.93 -7.76
C PRO A 382 -25.90 -68.42 -7.51
N GLU A 383 -27.16 -68.85 -7.51
CA GLU A 383 -27.52 -70.27 -7.50
C GLU A 383 -27.20 -70.91 -8.85
N CYS A 384 -26.71 -72.15 -8.89
CA CYS A 384 -26.35 -72.80 -10.17
C CYS A 384 -27.53 -72.84 -11.15
N THR A 385 -28.76 -72.97 -10.63
CA THR A 385 -30.00 -73.01 -11.41
C THR A 385 -30.44 -71.66 -11.98
N SER A 386 -29.79 -70.54 -11.61
CA SER A 386 -30.08 -69.24 -12.24
C SER A 386 -29.55 -69.18 -13.67
N CYS A 387 -28.55 -69.99 -14.00
CA CYS A 387 -27.90 -70.00 -15.31
C CYS A 387 -27.97 -71.38 -16.01
N HIS A 388 -28.07 -72.47 -15.24
CA HIS A 388 -28.12 -73.82 -15.79
C HIS A 388 -29.49 -74.47 -15.64
N GLU A 389 -29.92 -75.17 -16.70
CA GLU A 389 -31.02 -76.11 -16.61
C GLU A 389 -30.63 -77.29 -15.72
N ALA A 390 -31.56 -77.77 -14.89
CA ALA A 390 -31.37 -78.85 -13.93
C ALA A 390 -30.76 -80.12 -14.58
N PRO A 391 -29.45 -80.41 -14.38
CA PRO A 391 -28.77 -81.47 -15.13
C PRO A 391 -29.09 -82.86 -14.59
N HIS A 392 -29.68 -82.95 -13.39
CA HIS A 392 -30.01 -84.17 -12.69
C HIS A 392 -31.53 -84.38 -12.59
N SER A 393 -31.95 -85.64 -12.42
CA SER A 393 -33.37 -85.96 -12.23
C SER A 393 -33.96 -85.28 -10.99
N ALA A 394 -35.26 -84.94 -11.04
CA ALA A 394 -35.98 -84.33 -9.92
C ALA A 394 -35.86 -85.12 -8.60
N LYS A 395 -35.74 -86.45 -8.67
CA LYS A 395 -35.54 -87.30 -7.49
C LYS A 395 -34.17 -87.12 -6.83
N MET A 396 -33.14 -86.81 -7.62
CA MET A 396 -31.79 -86.54 -7.12
C MET A 396 -31.71 -85.15 -6.50
N LEU A 397 -32.25 -84.13 -7.19
CA LEU A 397 -32.31 -82.75 -6.70
C LEU A 397 -33.20 -82.61 -5.45
N ALA A 398 -34.24 -83.44 -5.31
CA ALA A 398 -35.05 -83.48 -4.09
C ALA A 398 -34.32 -84.13 -2.89
N LYS A 399 -33.29 -84.95 -3.13
CA LYS A 399 -32.53 -85.63 -2.08
C LYS A 399 -31.26 -84.87 -1.69
N PHE A 400 -30.63 -84.19 -2.63
CA PHE A 400 -29.42 -83.39 -2.44
C PHE A 400 -29.71 -81.96 -2.90
N THR A 401 -29.95 -81.08 -1.93
CA THR A 401 -30.38 -79.69 -2.19
C THR A 401 -29.23 -78.73 -2.44
N SER A 402 -27.98 -79.15 -2.19
CA SER A 402 -26.76 -78.38 -2.43
C SER A 402 -25.91 -79.08 -3.48
N CYS A 403 -25.62 -78.39 -4.58
CA CYS A 403 -24.73 -78.92 -5.62
C CYS A 403 -23.29 -79.13 -5.09
N GLY A 404 -22.89 -78.28 -4.13
CA GLY A 404 -21.60 -78.29 -3.44
C GLY A 404 -21.26 -79.58 -2.67
N ASP A 405 -22.26 -80.42 -2.41
CA ASP A 405 -22.10 -81.66 -1.65
C ASP A 405 -21.41 -82.76 -2.48
N CYS A 406 -21.46 -82.64 -3.80
CA CYS A 406 -20.90 -83.60 -4.75
C CYS A 406 -20.03 -82.92 -5.81
N HIS A 407 -20.34 -81.68 -6.18
CA HIS A 407 -19.52 -80.84 -7.02
C HIS A 407 -18.78 -79.81 -6.17
N ASN A 408 -17.60 -79.40 -6.61
CA ASN A 408 -16.91 -78.25 -6.02
C ASN A 408 -17.63 -76.92 -6.37
N VAL A 409 -17.06 -75.80 -5.95
CA VAL A 409 -17.54 -74.46 -6.32
C VAL A 409 -17.38 -74.20 -7.82
N ALA A 410 -18.09 -73.20 -8.34
CA ALA A 410 -18.04 -72.83 -9.77
C ALA A 410 -16.61 -72.52 -10.27
N HIS A 411 -15.72 -72.09 -9.38
CA HIS A 411 -14.32 -71.79 -9.71
C HIS A 411 -13.46 -73.03 -9.98
N ASP A 412 -13.83 -74.22 -9.52
CA ASP A 412 -13.08 -75.47 -9.74
C ASP A 412 -14.05 -76.64 -9.82
N LEU A 413 -15.02 -76.52 -10.73
CA LEU A 413 -16.05 -77.53 -10.90
C LEU A 413 -15.41 -78.83 -11.41
N ALA A 414 -15.17 -79.76 -10.48
CA ALA A 414 -14.72 -81.10 -10.81
C ALA A 414 -15.85 -81.88 -11.50
N PHE A 415 -15.54 -82.44 -12.67
CA PHE A 415 -16.45 -83.27 -13.47
C PHE A 415 -16.61 -84.68 -12.90
#